data_AF-A0A8J8FM31-F1
#
_entry.id   AF-A0A8J8FM31-F1
#
_cell.length_a   1.000
_cell.length_b   1.000
_cell.length_c   1.000
_cell.angle_alpha   90.00
_cell.angle_beta   90.00
_cell.angle_gamma   90.00
#
_symmetry.space_group_name_H-M   'P 1'
#
loop_
_entity.id
_entity.type
_entity.pdbx_description
1 polymer ?
#
loop_
_entity_poly.entity_id
_entity_poly.type
_entity_poly.pdbx_seq_one_letter_code
_entity_poly.pdbx_strand_id
1 'polypeptide(L)'
;GGILKYLEEVPVEQSTCQGECFVFDNRVAVNHNLEKGQYDQCYACRYPITEDEKKSEKFIQGVSCPHCYHKVSEKQLQRFTEREKQVQMAKQRGEKHIGSSAKEDSSKRRELKHQFKEQQRQKKSAP
;
A
#
# COMPACT_ATOMS: atom_id res chain seq x y z
N GLY A 1 3.15 3.08 -23.09
CA GLY A 1 2.04 2.58 -23.93
C GLY A 1 0.85 2.30 -23.04
N GLY A 2 -0.39 2.42 -23.55
CA GLY A 2 -1.61 2.34 -22.74
C GLY A 2 -2.16 3.71 -22.33
N ILE A 3 -3.09 3.74 -21.36
CA ILE A 3 -3.85 4.95 -21.00
C ILE A 3 -2.97 6.14 -20.61
N LEU A 4 -1.83 5.92 -19.93
CA LEU A 4 -0.91 6.99 -19.56
C LEU A 4 -0.36 7.73 -20.78
N LYS A 5 0.07 6.98 -21.81
CA LYS A 5 0.58 7.56 -23.06
C LYS A 5 -0.51 8.33 -23.81
N TYR A 6 -1.75 7.84 -23.74
CA TYR A 6 -2.90 8.54 -24.33
C TYR A 6 -3.15 9.90 -23.65
N LEU A 7 -3.12 9.96 -22.31
CA LEU A 7 -3.32 11.21 -21.57
C LEU A 7 -2.18 12.22 -21.83
N GLU A 8 -0.96 11.74 -22.09
CA GLU A 8 0.19 12.58 -22.46
C GLU A 8 0.07 13.18 -23.87
N GLU A 9 -0.40 12.39 -24.84
CA GLU A 9 -0.35 12.75 -26.27
C GLU A 9 -1.62 13.43 -26.77
N VAL A 10 -2.77 13.23 -26.10
CA VAL A 10 -4.06 13.73 -26.55
C VAL A 10 -4.48 14.94 -25.70
N PRO A 11 -4.75 16.12 -26.28
CA PRO A 11 -5.27 17.27 -25.55
C PRO A 11 -6.63 17.01 -24.91
N VAL A 12 -6.94 17.68 -23.80
CA VAL A 12 -8.19 17.50 -23.02
C VAL A 12 -9.43 17.71 -23.90
N GLU A 13 -9.38 18.69 -24.80
CA GLU A 13 -10.49 19.06 -25.69
C GLU A 13 -10.81 17.97 -26.73
N GLN A 14 -9.84 17.09 -27.00
CA GLN A 14 -9.96 15.98 -27.95
C GLN A 14 -10.03 14.62 -27.22
N SER A 15 -9.94 14.64 -25.89
CA SER A 15 -9.93 13.45 -25.06
C SER A 15 -11.32 12.86 -24.92
N THR A 16 -11.41 11.54 -25.02
CA THR A 16 -12.62 10.79 -24.68
C THR A 16 -12.59 10.22 -23.27
N CYS A 17 -11.44 10.23 -22.57
CA CYS A 17 -11.41 9.91 -21.12
C CYS A 17 -11.93 11.14 -20.36
N GLN A 18 -13.12 11.04 -19.80
CA GLN A 18 -13.69 12.04 -18.90
C GLN A 18 -13.58 11.56 -17.46
N GLY A 19 -13.14 12.44 -16.56
CA GLY A 19 -12.93 12.11 -15.15
C GLY A 19 -11.52 11.57 -14.89
N GLU A 20 -11.43 10.50 -14.10
CA GLU A 20 -10.15 9.92 -13.69
C GLU A 20 -10.01 8.49 -14.22
N CYS A 21 -8.86 8.16 -14.80
CA CYS A 21 -8.63 6.85 -15.37
C CYS A 21 -7.90 5.97 -14.31
N PHE A 22 -8.43 4.78 -14.00
CA PHE A 22 -7.86 3.87 -12.98
C PHE A 22 -6.56 3.24 -13.47
N VAL A 23 -5.50 3.31 -12.66
CA VAL A 23 -4.19 2.71 -12.99
C VAL A 23 -3.73 1.78 -11.86
N PHE A 24 -2.95 0.75 -12.20
CA PHE A 24 -2.67 -0.38 -11.29
C PHE A 24 -1.36 -0.24 -10.50
N ASP A 25 -0.60 0.85 -10.68
CA ASP A 25 0.76 1.00 -10.15
C ASP A 25 0.82 1.70 -8.78
N ASN A 26 -0.17 1.40 -7.94
CA ASN A 26 -0.45 2.04 -6.64
C ASN A 26 -1.01 3.47 -6.71
N ARG A 27 -1.08 4.09 -7.89
CA ARG A 27 -1.86 5.32 -8.13
C ARG A 27 -3.28 4.87 -8.49
N VAL A 28 -4.28 5.13 -7.66
CA VAL A 28 -5.59 4.48 -7.84
C VAL A 28 -6.37 5.05 -9.01
N ALA A 29 -6.35 6.36 -9.17
CA ALA A 29 -6.84 7.02 -10.36
C ALA A 29 -5.88 8.14 -10.73
N VAL A 30 -5.80 8.47 -12.01
CA VAL A 30 -5.09 9.65 -12.49
C VAL A 30 -5.99 10.52 -13.34
N ASN A 31 -5.86 11.84 -13.20
CA ASN A 31 -6.53 12.77 -14.09
C ASN A 31 -5.76 12.89 -15.42
N HIS A 32 -6.27 13.73 -16.33
CA HIS A 32 -5.63 13.97 -17.63
C HIS A 32 -4.23 14.59 -17.52
N ASN A 33 -3.92 15.27 -16.41
CA ASN A 33 -2.59 15.82 -16.12
C ASN A 33 -1.63 14.77 -15.51
N LEU A 34 -2.03 13.49 -15.46
CA LEU A 34 -1.31 12.39 -14.79
C LEU A 34 -1.11 12.58 -13.28
N GLU A 35 -1.87 13.48 -12.67
CA GLU A 35 -1.85 13.71 -11.23
C GLU A 35 -2.71 12.67 -10.54
N LYS A 36 -2.39 12.37 -9.28
CA LYS A 36 -3.19 11.45 -8.48
C LYS A 36 -4.61 12.00 -8.34
N GLY A 37 -5.58 11.17 -8.72
CA GLY A 37 -7.00 11.46 -8.59
C GLY A 37 -7.50 11.45 -7.14
N GLN A 38 -8.78 11.76 -6.98
CA GLN A 38 -9.48 11.89 -5.68
C GLN A 38 -9.87 10.54 -5.07
N TYR A 39 -9.87 9.47 -5.88
CA TYR A 39 -10.14 8.13 -5.39
C TYR A 39 -8.87 7.41 -4.95
N ASP A 40 -8.96 6.73 -3.80
CA ASP A 40 -8.03 5.70 -3.34
C ASP A 40 -8.71 4.31 -3.41
N GLN A 41 -7.98 3.24 -3.17
CA GLN A 41 -8.48 1.88 -3.36
C GLN A 41 -8.62 1.20 -2.00
N CYS A 42 -9.80 0.66 -1.72
CA CYS A 42 -9.95 -0.22 -0.58
C CYS A 42 -9.12 -1.50 -0.80
N TYR A 43 -8.11 -1.74 0.02
CA TYR A 43 -7.27 -2.94 -0.09
C TYR A 43 -7.97 -4.25 0.32
N ALA A 44 -9.20 -4.18 0.85
CA ALA A 44 -10.04 -5.34 1.14
C ALA A 44 -10.85 -5.79 -0.07
N CYS A 45 -11.64 -4.89 -0.66
CA CYS A 45 -12.59 -5.21 -1.74
C CYS A 45 -12.23 -4.64 -3.12
N ARG A 46 -11.14 -3.88 -3.23
CA ARG A 46 -10.67 -3.17 -4.45
C ARG A 46 -11.61 -2.07 -4.97
N TYR A 47 -12.63 -1.70 -4.20
CA TYR A 47 -13.52 -0.62 -4.56
C TYR A 47 -12.81 0.75 -4.42
N PRO A 48 -12.97 1.67 -5.38
CA PRO A 48 -12.51 3.05 -5.25
C PRO A 48 -13.25 3.76 -4.11
N ILE A 49 -12.54 4.49 -3.26
CA ILE A 49 -13.06 5.20 -2.09
C ILE A 49 -12.49 6.61 -2.05
N THR A 50 -13.31 7.56 -1.64
CA THR A 50 -12.91 8.96 -1.46
C THR A 50 -12.28 9.20 -0.09
N GLU A 51 -11.61 10.34 0.09
CA GLU A 51 -11.09 10.76 1.40
C GLU A 51 -12.18 10.96 2.46
N ASP A 52 -13.39 11.33 2.05
CA ASP A 52 -14.51 11.47 2.99
C ASP A 52 -15.03 10.10 3.47
N GLU A 53 -15.04 9.10 2.59
CA GLU A 53 -15.41 7.74 2.97
C GLU A 53 -14.40 7.10 3.92
N LYS A 54 -13.13 7.51 3.86
CA LYS A 54 -12.10 7.11 4.83
C LYS A 54 -12.34 7.65 6.23
N LYS A 55 -13.15 8.70 6.40
CA LYS A 55 -13.50 9.26 7.72
C LYS A 55 -14.62 8.47 8.41
N SER A 56 -15.29 7.57 7.71
CA SER A 56 -16.35 6.74 8.28
C SER A 56 -15.79 5.76 9.32
N GLU A 57 -16.56 5.48 10.38
CA GLU A 57 -16.27 4.41 11.35
C GLU A 57 -16.20 3.02 10.70
N LYS A 58 -16.79 2.86 9.52
CA LYS A 58 -16.76 1.63 8.73
C LYS A 58 -15.47 1.48 7.91
N PHE A 59 -14.61 2.48 7.91
CA PHE A 59 -13.31 2.42 7.27
C PHE A 59 -12.25 1.95 8.26
N ILE A 60 -11.60 0.85 7.92
CA ILE A 60 -10.41 0.38 8.63
C ILE A 60 -9.34 0.18 7.56
N GLN A 61 -8.26 0.96 7.65
CA GLN A 61 -7.18 0.92 6.67
C GLN A 61 -6.71 -0.52 6.44
N GLY A 62 -6.64 -0.94 5.18
CA GLY A 62 -6.21 -2.29 4.81
C GLY A 62 -7.24 -3.40 5.03
N VAL A 63 -8.35 -3.14 5.72
CA VAL A 63 -9.26 -4.16 6.27
C VAL A 63 -10.70 -4.03 5.77
N SER A 64 -11.27 -2.82 5.74
CA SER A 64 -12.64 -2.59 5.30
C SER A 64 -12.89 -1.14 4.88
N CYS A 65 -13.96 -0.93 4.10
CA CYS A 65 -14.51 0.38 3.78
C CYS A 65 -16.04 0.36 3.92
N PRO A 66 -16.73 1.51 3.83
CA PRO A 66 -18.18 1.58 3.92
C PRO A 66 -18.92 0.62 2.97
N HIS A 67 -18.36 0.34 1.80
CA HIS A 67 -18.95 -0.54 0.77
C HIS A 67 -18.84 -2.04 1.07
N CYS A 68 -17.84 -2.44 1.87
CA CYS A 68 -17.56 -3.85 2.14
C CYS A 68 -17.62 -4.23 3.62
N TYR A 69 -17.75 -3.28 4.55
CA TYR A 69 -17.71 -3.53 5.98
C TYR A 69 -18.60 -4.70 6.43
N HIS A 70 -19.85 -4.76 5.96
CA HIS A 70 -20.79 -5.85 6.27
C HIS A 70 -20.67 -7.08 5.36
N LYS A 71 -19.74 -7.07 4.38
CA LYS A 71 -19.52 -8.15 3.40
C LYS A 71 -18.24 -8.94 3.69
N VAL A 72 -17.40 -8.49 4.63
CA VAL A 72 -16.16 -9.18 5.02
C VAL A 72 -16.50 -10.25 6.06
N SER A 73 -16.20 -11.52 5.75
CA SER A 73 -16.29 -12.61 6.73
C SER A 73 -15.20 -12.52 7.80
N GLU A 74 -15.40 -13.14 8.96
CA GLU A 74 -14.39 -13.17 10.04
C GLU A 74 -13.03 -13.70 9.57
N LYS A 75 -13.02 -14.75 8.74
CA LYS A 75 -11.80 -15.31 8.17
C LYS A 75 -11.08 -14.31 7.25
N GLN A 76 -11.83 -13.53 6.46
CA GLN A 76 -11.26 -12.47 5.63
C GLN A 76 -10.73 -11.32 6.50
N LEU A 77 -11.47 -10.94 7.55
CA LEU A 77 -11.09 -9.89 8.48
C LEU A 77 -9.74 -10.19 9.13
N GLN A 78 -9.56 -11.41 9.65
CA GLN A 78 -8.29 -11.86 10.24
C GLN A 78 -7.13 -11.78 9.22
N ARG A 79 -7.34 -12.27 8.00
CA ARG A 79 -6.32 -12.23 6.94
C ARG A 79 -5.94 -10.80 6.55
N PHE A 80 -6.92 -9.91 6.43
CA PHE A 80 -6.68 -8.52 6.05
C PHE A 80 -5.99 -7.74 7.17
N THR A 81 -6.39 -7.96 8.42
CA THR A 81 -5.77 -7.35 9.60
C THR A 81 -4.31 -7.78 9.73
N GLU A 82 -4.02 -9.08 9.58
CA GLU A 82 -2.65 -9.56 9.64
C GLU A 82 -1.79 -9.00 8.49
N ARG A 83 -2.33 -8.96 7.26
CA ARG A 83 -1.64 -8.31 6.14
C ARG A 83 -1.33 -6.85 6.44
N GLU A 84 -2.31 -6.08 6.92
CA GLU A 84 -2.11 -4.66 7.25
C GLU A 84 -1.06 -4.48 8.35
N LYS A 85 -1.09 -5.34 9.38
CA LYS A 85 -0.07 -5.34 10.43
C LYS A 85 1.33 -5.56 9.86
N GLN A 86 1.50 -6.51 8.94
CA GLN A 86 2.80 -6.75 8.28
C GLN A 86 3.25 -5.57 7.43
N VAL A 87 2.32 -4.90 6.73
CA VAL A 87 2.58 -3.66 5.99
C VAL A 87 3.08 -2.55 6.92
N GLN A 88 2.37 -2.30 8.02
CA GLN A 88 2.76 -1.24 8.98
C GLN A 88 4.11 -1.53 9.64
N MET A 89 4.36 -2.79 10.01
CA MET A 89 5.65 -3.19 10.57
C MET A 89 6.81 -2.99 9.59
N ALA A 90 6.61 -3.28 8.29
CA ALA A 90 7.62 -3.00 7.27
C ALA A 90 7.83 -1.48 7.09
N LYS A 91 6.76 -0.69 7.06
CA LYS A 91 6.82 0.77 6.98
C LYS A 91 7.60 1.40 8.14
N GLN A 92 7.37 0.93 9.37
CA GLN A 92 8.12 1.36 10.55
C GLN A 92 9.61 1.05 10.46
N ARG A 93 9.98 -0.01 9.73
CA ARG A 93 11.38 -0.38 9.48
C ARG A 93 12.00 0.32 8.27
N GLY A 94 11.22 1.09 7.50
CA GLY A 94 11.65 1.65 6.22
C GLY A 94 11.84 0.59 5.12
N GLU A 95 11.30 -0.62 5.32
CA GLU A 95 11.36 -1.72 4.36
C GLU A 95 10.16 -1.68 3.41
N LYS A 96 10.35 -2.09 2.15
CA LYS A 96 9.25 -2.28 1.22
C LYS A 96 8.55 -3.60 1.53
N HIS A 97 7.27 -3.55 1.90
CA HIS A 97 6.48 -4.76 2.17
C HIS A 97 6.13 -5.55 0.90
N ILE A 98 5.87 -4.83 -0.20
CA ILE A 98 5.39 -5.42 -1.46
C ILE A 98 6.51 -5.34 -2.51
N GLY A 99 6.94 -6.50 -3.03
CA GLY A 99 7.87 -6.59 -4.14
C GLY A 99 9.12 -7.46 -3.88
N SER A 100 10.04 -7.41 -4.85
CA SER A 100 11.18 -8.32 -5.02
C SER A 100 12.29 -8.22 -3.97
N SER A 101 12.27 -7.22 -3.09
CA SER A 101 13.33 -6.98 -2.09
C SER A 101 13.28 -7.92 -0.89
N ALA A 102 12.28 -8.79 -0.79
CA ALA A 102 12.09 -9.67 0.38
C ALA A 102 13.33 -10.52 0.72
N LYS A 103 14.11 -10.96 -0.29
CA LYS A 103 15.37 -11.69 -0.08
C LYS A 103 16.46 -10.80 0.50
N GLU A 104 16.63 -9.61 -0.06
CA GLU A 104 17.63 -8.63 0.37
C GLU A 104 17.34 -8.15 1.80
N ASP A 105 16.08 -7.83 2.09
CA ASP A 105 15.63 -7.40 3.41
C ASP A 105 15.78 -8.53 4.45
N SER A 106 15.58 -9.79 4.05
CA SER A 106 15.86 -10.95 4.91
C SER A 106 17.34 -11.09 5.25
N SER A 107 18.22 -10.95 4.26
CA SER A 107 19.68 -11.00 4.45
C SER A 107 20.16 -9.88 5.36
N LYS A 108 19.72 -8.63 5.12
CA LYS A 108 20.05 -7.47 5.98
C LYS A 108 19.60 -7.69 7.42
N ARG A 109 18.39 -8.21 7.66
CA ARG A 109 17.89 -8.51 9.01
C ARG A 109 18.74 -9.57 9.72
N ARG A 110 19.20 -10.60 9.00
CA ARG A 110 20.08 -11.64 9.56
C ARG A 110 21.42 -11.06 10.00
N GLU A 111 22.01 -10.21 9.16
CA GLU A 111 23.26 -9.49 9.44
C GLU A 111 23.13 -8.59 10.68
N LEU A 112 22.11 -7.74 10.73
CA LEU A 112 21.85 -6.83 11.85
C LEU A 112 21.63 -7.60 13.16
N LYS A 113 20.88 -8.71 13.12
CA LYS A 113 20.66 -9.56 14.30
C LYS A 113 21.96 -10.21 14.78
N HIS A 114 22.85 -10.59 13.87
CA HIS A 114 24.17 -11.13 14.21
C HIS A 114 25.04 -10.05 14.87
N GLN A 115 25.17 -8.89 14.25
CA GLN A 115 25.94 -7.76 14.77
C GLN A 115 25.46 -7.31 16.16
N PHE A 116 24.14 -7.22 16.36
CA PHE A 116 23.56 -6.89 17.66
C PHE A 116 23.94 -7.91 18.74
N LYS A 117 23.88 -9.21 18.44
CA LYS A 117 24.28 -10.27 19.38
C LYS A 117 25.77 -10.21 19.72
N GLU A 118 26.63 -9.95 18.74
CA GLU A 118 28.07 -9.78 18.95
C GLU A 118 28.39 -8.57 19.82
N GLN A 119 27.73 -7.42 19.58
CA GLN A 119 27.86 -6.24 20.44
C GLN A 119 27.41 -6.51 21.89
N GLN A 120 26.32 -7.27 22.06
CA GLN A 120 25.84 -7.65 23.39
C GLN A 120 26.83 -8.58 24.11
N ARG A 121 27.46 -9.51 23.38
CA ARG A 121 28.52 -10.39 23.92
C ARG A 121 29.74 -9.59 24.34
N GLN A 122 30.22 -8.70 23.47
CA GLN A 122 31.37 -7.83 23.76
C GLN A 122 31.13 -6.93 24.96
N LYS A 123 29.92 -6.34 25.09
CA LYS A 123 29.54 -5.56 26.28
C LYS A 123 29.50 -6.37 27.57
N LYS A 124 29.11 -7.64 27.51
CA LYS A 124 29.12 -8.54 28.68
C LYS A 124 30.51 -9.01 29.09
N SER A 125 31.45 -9.03 28.15
CA SER A 125 32.86 -9.39 28.40
C SER A 125 33.75 -8.18 28.68
N ALA A 126 33.21 -6.96 28.63
CA ALA A 126 33.92 -5.76 29.05
C ALA A 126 34.00 -5.74 30.59
N PRO A 127 35.18 -5.51 31.18
CA PRO A 127 35.40 -5.51 32.63
C PRO A 127 34.71 -4.35 33.35
#